data_AF-A0A0S7Z6R1-F1
#
_entry.id   AF-A0A0S7Z6R1-F1
#
_cell.length_a   1.000
_cell.length_b   1.000
_cell.length_c   1.000
_cell.angle_alpha   90.00
_cell.angle_beta   90.00
_cell.angle_gamma   90.00
#
_symmetry.space_group_name_H-M   'P 1'
#
loop_
_entity.id
_entity.type
_entity.pdbx_description
1 polymer ?
#
loop_
_entity_poly.entity_id
_entity_poly.type
_entity_poly.pdbx_seq_one_letter_code
_entity_poly.pdbx_strand_id
1 'polypeptide(L)'
;MAEHYLKDLVYGANDGIITTFAVVAGVAGAQLEARIVLILGFANLLADGFSMGASNFLSIRSDEAVRASTGLAVAEPFPGRHSVATFLAFVMAGFIPLVSYVVIVEGNPFPVAILLTLGTLFLVGASRSLVTRAPWWSSGLEMLAVGSAAAAVAYGVGAFVEGLT
;
A
#
# COMPACT_ATOMS: atom_id res chain seq x y z
N MET A 1 21.53 -2.62 10.34
CA MET A 1 20.83 -3.70 9.60
C MET A 1 19.37 -3.33 9.36
N ALA A 2 18.55 -3.05 10.39
CA ALA A 2 17.12 -2.73 10.20
C ALA A 2 16.84 -1.36 9.55
N GLU A 3 17.64 -0.33 9.82
CA GLU A 3 17.47 1.01 9.21
C GLU A 3 17.57 1.02 7.68
N HIS A 4 18.34 0.10 7.09
CA HIS A 4 18.60 0.05 5.64
C HIS A 4 17.36 -0.35 4.82
N TYR A 5 16.48 -1.17 5.41
CA TYR A 5 15.25 -1.66 4.76
C TYR A 5 14.00 -0.93 5.24
N LEU A 6 14.12 -0.10 6.29
CA LEU A 6 12.98 0.52 6.94
C LEU A 6 12.22 1.46 5.99
N LYS A 7 12.94 2.15 5.10
CA LYS A 7 12.33 2.96 4.05
C LYS A 7 11.46 2.12 3.12
N ASP A 8 11.97 0.99 2.65
CA ASP A 8 11.25 0.10 1.73
C ASP A 8 10.03 -0.54 2.39
N LEU A 9 10.16 -0.91 3.67
CA LEU A 9 9.05 -1.45 4.45
C LEU A 9 7.94 -0.42 4.63
N VAL A 10 8.28 0.80 5.06
CA VAL A 10 7.27 1.86 5.26
C VAL A 10 6.64 2.28 3.93
N TYR A 11 7.44 2.39 2.87
CA TYR A 11 6.96 2.76 1.55
C TYR A 11 6.03 1.67 0.96
N GLY A 12 6.47 0.41 0.98
CA GLY A 12 5.67 -0.73 0.55
C GLY A 12 4.38 -0.87 1.33
N ALA A 13 4.43 -0.75 2.66
CA ALA A 13 3.25 -0.87 3.51
C ALA A 13 2.22 0.23 3.23
N ASN A 14 2.66 1.50 3.14
CA ASN A 14 1.75 2.61 2.85
C ASN A 14 1.07 2.45 1.49
N ASP A 15 1.84 2.14 0.45
CA ASP A 15 1.30 1.96 -0.90
C ASP A 15 0.32 0.78 -0.95
N GLY A 16 0.66 -0.34 -0.31
CA GLY A 16 -0.20 -1.53 -0.24
C GLY A 16 -1.55 -1.26 0.42
N ILE A 17 -1.56 -0.53 1.55
CA ILE A 17 -2.81 -0.17 2.23
C ILE A 17 -3.65 0.76 1.36
N ILE A 18 -3.04 1.81 0.80
CA ILE A 18 -3.76 2.84 0.03
C ILE A 18 -4.37 2.24 -1.23
N THR A 19 -3.59 1.54 -2.03
CA THR A 19 -4.02 0.97 -3.32
C THR A 19 -5.08 -0.11 -3.13
N THR A 20 -4.86 -1.05 -2.19
CA THR A 20 -5.83 -2.12 -1.93
C THR A 20 -7.14 -1.55 -1.37
N PHE A 21 -7.06 -0.58 -0.46
CA PHE A 21 -8.27 0.07 0.04
C PHE A 21 -8.96 0.92 -1.02
N ALA A 22 -8.24 1.55 -1.95
CA ALA A 22 -8.86 2.24 -3.08
C ALA A 22 -9.67 1.28 -3.95
N VAL A 23 -9.17 0.06 -4.21
CA VAL A 23 -9.95 -0.99 -4.90
C VAL A 23 -11.22 -1.34 -4.11
N VAL A 24 -11.07 -1.60 -2.80
CA VAL A 24 -12.22 -1.89 -1.92
C VAL A 24 -13.25 -0.76 -1.96
N ALA A 25 -12.80 0.49 -1.85
CA ALA A 25 -13.65 1.68 -1.85
C ALA A 25 -14.34 1.89 -3.20
N GLY A 26 -13.65 1.67 -4.32
CA GLY A 26 -14.24 1.76 -5.65
C GLY A 26 -15.32 0.72 -5.89
N VAL A 27 -15.06 -0.54 -5.52
CA VAL A 27 -16.05 -1.62 -5.64
C VAL A 27 -17.24 -1.38 -4.71
N ALA A 28 -17.01 -0.88 -3.50
CA ALA A 28 -18.08 -0.50 -2.57
C ALA A 28 -18.90 0.70 -3.09
N GLY A 29 -18.24 1.69 -3.70
CA GLY A 29 -18.91 2.84 -4.32
C GLY A 29 -19.80 2.43 -5.49
N ALA A 30 -19.37 1.42 -6.25
CA ALA A 30 -20.17 0.79 -7.30
C ALA A 30 -21.23 -0.20 -6.77
N GLN A 31 -21.42 -0.32 -5.46
CA GLN A 31 -22.41 -1.21 -4.82
C GLN A 31 -22.30 -2.69 -5.24
N LEU A 32 -21.10 -3.11 -5.59
CA LEU A 32 -20.83 -4.47 -6.05
C LEU A 32 -20.70 -5.46 -4.89
N GLU A 33 -20.90 -6.74 -5.20
CA GLU A 33 -20.84 -7.82 -4.21
C GLU A 33 -19.46 -7.95 -3.53
N ALA A 34 -19.46 -8.36 -2.26
CA ALA A 34 -18.24 -8.64 -1.49
C ALA A 34 -17.29 -9.64 -2.18
N ARG A 35 -17.82 -10.58 -2.97
CA ARG A 35 -17.02 -11.51 -3.78
C ARG A 35 -16.14 -10.77 -4.78
N ILE A 36 -16.63 -9.70 -5.41
CA ILE A 36 -15.88 -8.90 -6.36
C ILE A 36 -14.76 -8.15 -5.65
N VAL A 37 -15.01 -7.64 -4.44
CA VAL A 37 -13.97 -7.02 -3.60
C VAL A 37 -12.84 -8.00 -3.32
N LEU A 38 -13.15 -9.26 -2.97
CA LEU A 38 -12.11 -10.26 -2.72
C LEU A 38 -11.32 -10.60 -4.00
N ILE A 39 -12.01 -10.83 -5.12
CA ILE A 39 -11.34 -11.16 -6.39
C ILE A 39 -10.41 -10.03 -6.83
N LEU A 40 -10.93 -8.81 -6.94
CA LEU A 40 -10.14 -7.66 -7.38
C LEU A 40 -9.10 -7.24 -6.35
N GLY A 41 -9.46 -7.27 -5.07
CA GLY A 41 -8.56 -6.92 -3.96
C GLY A 41 -7.34 -7.82 -3.90
N PHE A 42 -7.51 -9.16 -3.93
CA PHE A 42 -6.37 -10.08 -3.92
C PHE A 42 -5.58 -10.05 -5.23
N ALA A 43 -6.25 -9.95 -6.38
CA ALA A 43 -5.57 -9.84 -7.67
C ALA A 43 -4.68 -8.59 -7.70
N ASN A 44 -5.23 -7.43 -7.33
CA ASN A 44 -4.51 -6.17 -7.26
C ASN A 44 -3.38 -6.23 -6.24
N LEU A 45 -3.64 -6.72 -5.02
CA LEU A 45 -2.66 -6.82 -3.94
C LEU A 45 -1.40 -7.57 -4.37
N LEU A 46 -1.56 -8.71 -5.04
CA LEU A 46 -0.43 -9.53 -5.49
C LEU A 46 0.25 -8.96 -6.73
N ALA A 47 -0.53 -8.46 -7.70
CA ALA A 47 0.00 -7.90 -8.93
C ALA A 47 0.80 -6.60 -8.68
N ASP A 48 0.22 -5.66 -7.94
CA ASP A 48 0.85 -4.38 -7.61
C ASP A 48 2.03 -4.59 -6.67
N GLY A 49 1.88 -5.46 -5.66
CA GLY A 49 2.99 -5.81 -4.78
C GLY A 49 4.18 -6.34 -5.57
N PHE A 50 3.95 -7.28 -6.49
CA PHE A 50 5.00 -7.84 -7.34
C PHE A 50 5.64 -6.76 -8.22
N SER A 51 4.81 -5.95 -8.88
CA SER A 51 5.25 -4.82 -9.70
C SER A 51 6.13 -3.84 -8.92
N MET A 52 5.74 -3.53 -7.68
CA MET A 52 6.46 -2.62 -6.81
C MET A 52 7.80 -3.20 -6.35
N GLY A 53 7.82 -4.47 -5.93
CA GLY A 53 9.06 -5.17 -5.59
C GLY A 53 10.03 -5.25 -6.77
N ALA A 54 9.53 -5.55 -7.96
CA ALA A 54 10.33 -5.61 -9.20
C ALA A 54 10.86 -4.21 -9.58
N SER A 55 10.01 -3.19 -9.48
CA SER A 55 10.38 -1.78 -9.72
C SER A 55 11.48 -1.32 -8.76
N ASN A 56 11.41 -1.65 -7.47
CA ASN A 56 12.46 -1.30 -6.51
C ASN A 56 13.79 -2.01 -6.84
N PHE A 57 13.74 -3.30 -7.17
CA PHE A 57 14.91 -4.05 -7.63
C PHE A 57 15.58 -3.38 -8.84
N LEU A 58 14.79 -3.04 -9.85
CA LEU A 58 15.28 -2.45 -11.09
C LEU A 58 15.80 -1.04 -10.85
N SER A 59 15.18 -0.25 -9.97
CA SER A 59 15.65 1.08 -9.58
C SER A 59 17.04 1.01 -8.96
N ILE A 60 17.24 0.17 -7.95
CA ILE A 60 18.55 0.00 -7.30
C ILE A 60 19.59 -0.47 -8.31
N ARG A 61 19.24 -1.44 -9.18
CA ARG A 61 20.17 -1.95 -10.18
C ARG A 61 20.55 -0.89 -11.22
N SER A 62 19.63 0.00 -11.56
CA SER A 62 19.86 1.12 -12.47
C SER A 62 20.78 2.16 -11.84
N ASP A 63 20.54 2.51 -10.57
CA ASP A 63 21.40 3.42 -9.82
C ASP A 63 22.83 2.87 -9.71
N GLU A 64 22.99 1.58 -9.40
CA GLU A 64 24.30 0.93 -9.33
C GLU A 64 25.03 0.89 -10.68
N ALA A 65 24.30 0.70 -11.79
CA ALA A 65 24.89 0.76 -13.13
C ALA A 65 25.44 2.17 -13.45
N VAL A 66 24.76 3.23 -13.02
CA VAL A 66 25.23 4.61 -13.16
C VAL A 66 26.42 4.90 -12.24
N ARG A 67 26.44 4.36 -11.02
CA ARG A 67 27.59 4.47 -10.11
C ARG A 67 28.82 3.79 -10.69
N ALA A 68 28.64 2.60 -11.25
CA ALA A 68 29.72 1.85 -11.90
C ALA A 68 30.31 2.63 -13.10
N SER A 69 29.47 3.30 -13.90
CA SER A 69 29.97 4.11 -15.03
C SER A 69 30.71 5.38 -14.61
N THR A 70 30.46 5.88 -13.40
CA THR A 70 31.14 7.05 -12.81
C THR A 70 32.33 6.67 -11.91
N GLY A 71 32.67 5.38 -11.82
CA GLY A 71 33.76 4.87 -10.97
C GLY A 71 33.48 4.97 -9.47
N LEU A 72 32.22 5.20 -9.07
CA LEU A 72 31.80 5.23 -7.68
C LEU A 72 31.71 3.82 -7.09
N ALA A 73 31.94 3.71 -5.79
CA ALA A 73 31.74 2.45 -5.07
C ALA A 73 30.25 2.05 -5.04
N VAL A 74 30.01 0.74 -5.02
CA VAL A 74 28.68 0.14 -4.85
C VAL A 74 28.08 0.62 -3.54
N ALA A 75 26.87 1.19 -3.61
CA ALA A 75 26.16 1.63 -2.41
C ALA A 75 25.32 0.47 -1.83
N GLU A 76 24.60 -0.25 -2.68
CA GLU A 76 23.64 -1.29 -2.29
C GLU A 76 23.95 -2.65 -2.93
N PRO A 77 24.71 -3.53 -2.26
CA PRO A 77 25.15 -4.80 -2.83
C PRO A 77 24.05 -5.87 -2.93
N PHE A 78 22.90 -5.68 -2.28
CA PHE A 78 21.85 -6.71 -2.17
C PHE A 78 20.44 -6.22 -2.60
N PRO A 79 20.25 -5.81 -3.87
CA PRO A 79 18.96 -5.28 -4.35
C PRO A 79 17.78 -6.25 -4.19
N GLY A 80 18.04 -7.56 -4.26
CA GLY A 80 17.00 -8.58 -4.07
C GLY A 80 16.35 -8.55 -2.69
N ARG A 81 17.09 -8.15 -1.63
CA ARG A 81 16.53 -8.05 -0.28
C ARG A 81 15.55 -6.88 -0.14
N HIS A 82 15.85 -5.74 -0.77
CA HIS A 82 14.95 -4.57 -0.81
C HIS A 82 13.66 -4.89 -1.56
N SER A 83 13.77 -5.58 -2.69
CA SER A 83 12.63 -6.06 -3.48
C SER A 83 11.67 -6.93 -2.65
N VAL A 84 12.21 -7.95 -1.98
CA VAL A 84 11.42 -8.85 -1.13
C VAL A 84 10.82 -8.11 0.06
N ALA A 85 11.58 -7.23 0.71
CA ALA A 85 11.08 -6.43 1.82
C ALA A 85 9.90 -5.53 1.39
N THR A 86 10.02 -4.87 0.24
CA THR A 86 8.96 -4.01 -0.32
C THR A 86 7.72 -4.83 -0.64
N PHE A 87 7.87 -5.94 -1.36
CA PHE A 87 6.78 -6.84 -1.73
C PHE A 87 6.02 -7.35 -0.49
N LEU A 88 6.74 -7.86 0.50
CA LEU A 88 6.13 -8.40 1.71
C LEU A 88 5.45 -7.32 2.54
N ALA A 89 6.06 -6.13 2.67
CA ALA A 89 5.42 -5.02 3.37
C ALA A 89 4.13 -4.58 2.69
N PHE A 90 4.13 -4.49 1.35
CA PHE A 90 2.95 -4.18 0.54
C PHE A 90 1.84 -5.21 0.76
N VAL A 91 2.15 -6.50 0.60
CA VAL A 91 1.14 -7.57 0.72
C VAL A 91 0.58 -7.63 2.14
N MET A 92 1.44 -7.59 3.16
CA MET A 92 1.01 -7.68 4.55
C MET A 92 0.12 -6.52 4.97
N ALA A 93 0.48 -5.30 4.56
CA ALA A 93 -0.26 -4.11 4.94
C ALA A 93 -1.54 -3.95 4.10
N GLY A 94 -1.46 -4.19 2.79
CA GLY A 94 -2.60 -4.15 1.87
C GLY A 94 -3.63 -5.25 2.12
N PHE A 95 -3.25 -6.37 2.74
CA PHE A 95 -4.20 -7.39 3.17
C PHE A 95 -5.17 -6.91 4.25
N ILE A 96 -4.79 -5.94 5.08
CA ILE A 96 -5.57 -5.49 6.24
C ILE A 96 -7.01 -5.05 5.89
N PRO A 97 -7.26 -4.17 4.90
CA PRO A 97 -8.63 -3.86 4.46
C PRO A 97 -9.43 -5.08 3.99
N LEU A 98 -8.79 -6.09 3.42
CA LEU A 98 -9.45 -7.30 2.91
C LEU A 98 -9.86 -8.26 4.04
N VAL A 99 -9.20 -8.19 5.20
CA VAL A 99 -9.52 -9.04 6.36
C VAL A 99 -11.00 -8.93 6.74
N SER A 100 -11.59 -7.73 6.69
CA SER A 100 -13.00 -7.57 7.03
C SER A 100 -13.91 -8.34 6.08
N TYR A 101 -13.59 -8.39 4.79
CA TYR A 101 -14.36 -9.11 3.77
C TYR A 101 -14.17 -10.63 3.82
N VAL A 102 -13.06 -11.10 4.41
CA VAL A 102 -12.82 -12.54 4.64
C VAL A 102 -13.55 -13.03 5.88
N VAL A 103 -13.56 -12.23 6.95
CA VAL A 103 -14.09 -12.64 8.27
C VAL A 103 -15.59 -12.35 8.40
N ILE A 104 -16.06 -11.22 7.88
CA ILE A 104 -17.46 -10.80 7.99
C ILE A 104 -18.22 -11.34 6.78
N VAL A 105 -18.79 -12.53 6.96
CA VAL A 105 -19.61 -13.20 5.93
C VAL A 105 -21.05 -12.68 5.94
N GLU A 106 -21.55 -12.27 7.11
CA GLU A 106 -22.90 -11.72 7.30
C GLU A 106 -22.83 -10.24 7.68
N GLY A 107 -23.58 -9.39 6.97
CA GLY A 107 -23.64 -7.95 7.21
C GLY A 107 -22.76 -7.12 6.24
N ASN A 108 -22.44 -5.89 6.64
CA ASN A 108 -21.66 -4.96 5.80
C ASN A 108 -20.19 -4.90 6.27
N PRO A 109 -19.24 -5.50 5.54
CA PRO A 109 -17.81 -5.49 5.90
C PRO A 109 -17.11 -4.14 5.66
N PHE A 110 -17.72 -3.22 4.89
CA PHE A 110 -17.07 -2.00 4.41
C PHE A 110 -16.74 -0.99 5.54
N PRO A 111 -17.63 -0.69 6.51
CA PRO A 111 -17.28 0.18 7.63
C PRO A 111 -16.10 -0.33 8.46
N VAL A 112 -16.00 -1.65 8.64
CA VAL A 112 -14.87 -2.27 9.34
C VAL A 112 -13.59 -2.16 8.52
N ALA A 113 -13.66 -2.31 7.19
CA ALA A 113 -12.53 -2.05 6.30
C ALA A 113 -12.02 -0.61 6.43
N ILE A 114 -12.93 0.38 6.47
CA ILE A 114 -12.58 1.79 6.68
C ILE A 114 -11.80 1.95 8.00
N LEU A 115 -12.34 1.47 9.11
CA LEU A 115 -11.72 1.63 10.43
C LEU A 115 -10.34 0.96 10.51
N LEU A 116 -10.23 -0.28 10.03
CA LEU A 116 -8.96 -1.01 9.99
C LEU A 116 -7.93 -0.27 9.12
N THR A 117 -8.34 0.22 7.96
CA THR A 117 -7.45 0.94 7.03
C THR A 117 -6.98 2.25 7.64
N LEU A 118 -7.87 3.10 8.16
CA LEU A 118 -7.50 4.38 8.74
C LEU A 118 -6.58 4.19 9.95
N GLY A 119 -6.91 3.24 10.84
CA GLY A 119 -6.04 2.88 11.95
C GLY A 119 -4.65 2.45 11.47
N THR A 120 -4.58 1.61 10.44
CA THR A 120 -3.32 1.12 9.89
C THR A 120 -2.52 2.22 9.19
N LEU A 121 -3.14 3.05 8.35
CA LEU A 121 -2.50 4.20 7.70
C LEU A 121 -1.88 5.13 8.72
N PHE A 122 -2.60 5.42 9.80
CA PHE A 122 -2.08 6.24 10.87
C PHE A 122 -0.87 5.58 11.56
N LEU A 123 -0.95 4.28 11.87
CA LEU A 123 0.14 3.56 12.55
C LEU A 123 1.39 3.41 11.67
N VAL A 124 1.23 3.03 10.40
CA VAL A 124 2.35 2.91 9.45
C VAL A 124 2.91 4.29 9.12
N GLY A 125 2.06 5.30 8.95
CA GLY A 125 2.47 6.69 8.79
C GLY A 125 3.23 7.22 10.00
N ALA A 126 2.75 6.94 11.22
CA ALA A 126 3.44 7.30 12.46
C ALA A 126 4.79 6.59 12.58
N SER A 127 4.89 5.34 12.13
CA SER A 127 6.14 4.57 12.11
C SER A 127 7.23 5.22 11.24
N ARG A 128 6.85 6.04 10.24
CA ARG A 128 7.79 6.84 9.45
C ARG A 128 8.60 7.84 10.29
N SER A 129 8.04 8.33 11.40
CA SER A 129 8.73 9.27 12.30
C SER A 129 10.01 8.70 12.92
N LEU A 130 10.11 7.36 12.99
CA LEU A 130 11.32 6.67 13.40
C LEU A 130 12.50 6.94 12.46
N VAL A 131 12.22 7.37 11.21
CA VAL A 131 13.23 7.65 10.18
C VAL A 131 13.33 9.14 9.86
N THR A 132 12.21 9.86 9.80
CA THR A 132 12.19 11.22 9.21
C THR A 132 12.37 12.37 10.19
N ARG A 133 12.61 12.12 11.49
CA ARG A 133 12.67 13.14 12.57
C ARG A 133 11.43 14.06 12.67
N ALA A 134 10.39 13.82 11.87
CA ALA A 134 9.11 14.50 11.94
C ALA A 134 8.29 13.97 13.13
N PRO A 135 7.39 14.76 13.72
CA PRO A 135 6.52 14.27 14.78
C PRO A 135 5.58 13.17 14.25
N TRP A 136 5.51 12.06 14.98
CA TRP A 136 4.74 10.85 14.65
C TRP A 136 3.27 11.12 14.28
N TRP A 137 2.63 12.05 14.99
CA TRP A 137 1.23 12.40 14.74
C TRP A 137 1.05 13.13 13.41
N SER A 138 2.00 13.98 12.99
CA SER A 138 1.95 14.66 11.69
C SER A 138 2.08 13.65 10.55
N SER A 139 3.07 12.75 10.63
CA SER A 139 3.25 11.72 9.60
C SER A 139 2.07 10.75 9.52
N GLY A 140 1.46 10.41 10.66
CA GLY A 140 0.23 9.62 10.68
C GLY A 140 -0.96 10.35 10.04
N LEU A 141 -1.17 11.63 10.37
CA LEU A 141 -2.25 12.45 9.80
C LEU A 141 -2.07 12.71 8.29
N GLU A 142 -0.84 12.91 7.83
CA GLU A 142 -0.52 13.02 6.39
C GLU A 142 -0.96 11.76 5.65
N MET A 143 -0.64 10.56 6.17
CA MET A 143 -1.01 9.30 5.51
C MET A 143 -2.52 9.04 5.57
N LEU A 144 -3.19 9.41 6.67
CA LEU A 144 -4.65 9.41 6.72
C LEU A 144 -5.26 10.30 5.64
N ALA A 145 -4.74 11.51 5.45
CA ALA A 145 -5.25 12.45 4.46
C ALA A 145 -5.06 11.91 3.03
N VAL A 146 -3.87 11.40 2.71
CA VAL A 146 -3.58 10.81 1.40
C VAL A 146 -4.46 9.59 1.12
N GLY A 147 -4.53 8.64 2.06
CA GLY A 147 -5.32 7.42 1.88
C GLY A 147 -6.82 7.70 1.82
N SER A 148 -7.33 8.64 2.63
CA SER A 148 -8.75 9.05 2.58
C SER A 148 -9.09 9.72 1.25
N ALA A 149 -8.21 10.59 0.73
CA ALA A 149 -8.40 11.22 -0.56
C ALA A 149 -8.42 10.20 -1.70
N ALA A 150 -7.46 9.27 -1.74
CA ALA A 150 -7.41 8.20 -2.73
C ALA A 150 -8.67 7.32 -2.70
N ALA A 151 -9.11 6.93 -1.50
CA ALA A 151 -10.33 6.14 -1.31
C ALA A 151 -11.59 6.91 -1.73
N ALA A 152 -11.69 8.21 -1.41
CA ALA A 152 -12.82 9.04 -1.81
C ALA A 152 -12.91 9.19 -3.33
N VAL A 153 -11.77 9.35 -4.01
CA VAL A 153 -11.71 9.37 -5.48
C VAL A 153 -12.18 8.03 -6.04
N ALA A 154 -11.64 6.91 -5.56
CA ALA A 154 -12.01 5.59 -6.06
C ALA A 154 -13.50 5.27 -5.83
N TYR A 155 -14.00 5.51 -4.62
CA TYR A 155 -15.42 5.37 -4.27
C TYR A 155 -16.30 6.24 -5.18
N GLY A 156 -15.93 7.51 -5.37
CA GLY A 156 -16.66 8.44 -6.22
C GLY A 156 -16.71 7.98 -7.68
N VAL A 157 -15.60 7.45 -8.20
CA VAL A 157 -15.57 6.86 -9.55
C VAL A 157 -16.49 5.64 -9.64
N GLY A 158 -16.44 4.73 -8.66
CA GLY A 158 -17.34 3.58 -8.60
C GLY A 158 -18.81 3.97 -8.58
N ALA A 159 -19.17 4.91 -7.71
CA ALA A 159 -20.54 5.42 -7.58
C ALA A 159 -21.01 6.16 -8.85
N PHE A 160 -20.11 6.88 -9.51
CA PHE A 160 -20.43 7.55 -10.77
C PHE A 160 -20.72 6.55 -11.89
N VAL A 161 -19.87 5.53 -12.04
CA VAL A 161 -20.05 4.51 -13.09
C VAL A 161 -21.33 3.71 -12.87
N GLU A 162 -21.64 3.32 -11.63
CA GLU A 162 -22.89 2.64 -11.30
C GLU A 162 -24.12 3.50 -11.65
N GLY A 163 -24.03 4.83 -11.44
CA GLY A 163 -25.11 5.74 -11.83
C GLY A 163 -25.34 5.89 -13.34
N LEU A 164 -24.44 5.36 -14.18
CA LEU A 164 -24.59 5.36 -15.64
C LEU A 164 -25.24 4.08 -16.18
N THR A 165 -25.30 3.02 -15.39
CA THR A 165 -25.81 1.68 -15.77
C THR A 165 -27.19 1.42 -15.21
#